data_AF-A0A6G0HMC7-F1
#
_entry.id   AF-A0A6G0HMC7-F1
#
_cell.length_a   1.000
_cell.length_b   1.000
_cell.length_c   1.000
_cell.angle_alpha   90.00
_cell.angle_beta   90.00
_cell.angle_gamma   90.00
#
_symmetry.space_group_name_H-M   'P 1'
#
loop_
_entity.id
_entity.type
_entity.pdbx_description
1 polymer ?
#
loop_
_entity_poly.entity_id
_entity_poly.type
_entity_poly.pdbx_seq_one_letter_code
_entity_poly.pdbx_strand_id
1 'polypeptide(L)'
;MAVSRLDRLFILLDTGTTPVTRKAAAQQLGEVVKLHPHELNNLLSKVLTYLRSPNWDTRIAAGQAVEAIVKNIPEWDPSPKPKEESCEDLSPEDSSCDRLTFYHFDISRLLKHGASLLGSAGAEFELQDEKTGEMDPKERLARQRKLLQKKVGSGYGCCYRHGYRGAVQ
;
A
#
# COMPACT_ATOMS: atom_id res chain seq x y z
N MET A 1 -19.85 17.56 20.40
CA MET A 1 -20.12 16.56 19.35
C MET A 1 -20.21 15.20 20.00
N ALA A 2 -21.30 14.47 19.82
CA ALA A 2 -21.47 13.15 20.43
C ALA A 2 -20.53 12.13 19.77
N VAL A 3 -19.69 11.46 20.55
CA VAL A 3 -18.79 10.41 20.06
C VAL A 3 -19.62 9.17 19.74
N SER A 4 -19.56 8.70 18.48
CA SER A 4 -20.29 7.50 18.06
C SER A 4 -19.71 6.23 18.69
N ARG A 5 -20.49 5.13 18.74
CA ARG A 5 -20.02 3.84 19.27
C ARG A 5 -18.80 3.32 18.48
N LEU A 6 -18.80 3.51 17.17
CA LEU A 6 -17.70 3.13 16.28
C LEU A 6 -16.45 3.96 16.58
N ASP A 7 -16.57 5.28 16.79
CA ASP A 7 -15.42 6.13 17.14
C ASP A 7 -14.82 5.74 18.51
N ARG A 8 -15.64 5.26 19.45
CA ARG A 8 -15.12 4.71 20.72
C ARG A 8 -14.26 3.47 20.53
N LEU A 9 -14.56 2.60 19.55
CA LEU A 9 -13.71 1.44 19.23
C LEU A 9 -12.33 1.89 18.72
N PHE A 10 -12.30 2.92 17.88
CA PHE A 10 -11.05 3.51 17.42
C PHE A 10 -10.25 4.20 18.53
N ILE A 11 -10.94 4.90 19.45
CA ILE A 11 -10.30 5.46 20.65
C ILE A 11 -9.74 4.33 21.54
N LEU A 12 -10.45 3.21 21.68
CA LEU A 12 -9.98 2.05 22.46
C LEU A 12 -8.76 1.35 21.83
N LEU A 13 -8.61 1.39 20.51
CA LEU A 13 -7.38 0.91 19.86
C LEU A 13 -6.15 1.71 20.28
N ASP A 14 -6.30 3.03 20.48
CA ASP A 14 -5.20 3.93 20.81
C ASP A 14 -4.96 4.06 22.33
N THR A 15 -6.04 4.24 23.08
CA THR A 15 -6.01 4.50 24.53
C THR A 15 -6.22 3.25 25.40
N GLY A 16 -6.43 2.09 24.78
CA GLY A 16 -6.62 0.83 25.50
C GLY A 16 -5.41 0.51 26.37
N THR A 17 -5.62 0.42 27.68
CA THR A 17 -4.57 0.22 28.68
C THR A 17 -3.97 -1.18 28.66
N THR A 18 -4.70 -2.18 28.14
CA THR A 18 -4.22 -3.56 28.03
C THR A 18 -4.22 -4.05 26.57
N PRO A 19 -3.29 -4.95 26.20
CA PRO A 19 -3.28 -5.54 24.86
C PRO A 19 -4.57 -6.33 24.57
N VAL A 20 -5.18 -6.93 25.60
CA VAL A 20 -6.43 -7.69 25.47
C VAL A 20 -7.59 -6.76 25.09
N THR A 21 -7.70 -5.58 25.74
CA THR A 21 -8.75 -4.60 25.40
C THR A 21 -8.60 -4.07 23.98
N ARG A 22 -7.36 -3.82 23.53
CA ARG A 22 -7.07 -3.37 22.16
C ARG A 22 -7.45 -4.45 21.13
N LYS A 23 -7.10 -5.70 21.42
CA LYS A 23 -7.48 -6.85 20.57
C LYS A 23 -8.98 -7.06 20.50
N ALA A 24 -9.70 -6.93 21.62
CA ALA A 24 -11.15 -7.03 21.64
C ALA A 24 -11.81 -5.92 20.80
N ALA A 25 -11.32 -4.68 20.90
CA ALA A 25 -11.80 -3.57 20.07
C ALA A 25 -11.53 -3.84 18.57
N ALA A 26 -10.35 -4.35 18.22
CA ALA A 26 -10.00 -4.77 16.86
C ALA A 26 -10.95 -5.85 16.31
N GLN A 27 -11.27 -6.86 17.14
CA GLN A 27 -12.22 -7.92 16.77
C GLN A 27 -13.62 -7.37 16.50
N GLN A 28 -14.09 -6.44 17.33
CA GLN A 28 -15.40 -5.80 17.13
C GLN A 28 -15.45 -4.98 15.83
N LEU A 29 -14.36 -4.31 15.44
CA LEU A 29 -14.30 -3.64 14.14
C LEU A 29 -14.45 -4.62 12.96
N GLY A 30 -13.88 -5.82 13.07
CA GLY A 30 -14.08 -6.88 12.08
C GLY A 30 -15.53 -7.38 12.01
N GLU A 31 -16.18 -7.56 13.16
CA GLU A 31 -17.60 -7.94 13.23
C GLU A 31 -18.53 -6.88 12.62
N VAL A 32 -18.21 -5.60 12.78
CA VAL A 32 -18.96 -4.51 12.15
C VAL A 32 -18.90 -4.62 10.62
N VAL A 33 -17.74 -4.93 10.04
CA VAL A 33 -17.60 -5.14 8.57
C VAL A 33 -18.44 -6.32 8.10
N LYS A 34 -18.50 -7.40 8.89
CA LYS A 34 -19.31 -8.58 8.56
C LYS A 34 -20.80 -8.23 8.42
N LEU A 35 -21.31 -7.35 9.29
CA LEU A 35 -22.70 -6.88 9.27
C LEU A 35 -22.94 -5.77 8.24
N HIS A 36 -21.95 -4.93 7.99
CA HIS A 36 -22.03 -3.77 7.10
C HIS A 36 -20.89 -3.73 6.07
N PRO A 37 -20.92 -4.58 5.03
CA PRO A 37 -19.83 -4.66 4.05
C PRO A 37 -19.56 -3.36 3.28
N HIS A 38 -20.57 -2.50 3.14
CA HIS A 38 -20.48 -1.20 2.47
C HIS A 38 -19.59 -0.18 3.20
N GLU A 39 -19.39 -0.34 4.51
CA GLU A 39 -18.56 0.57 5.32
C GLU A 39 -17.07 0.20 5.31
N LEU A 40 -16.68 -0.90 4.65
CA LEU A 40 -15.31 -1.40 4.62
C LEU A 40 -14.27 -0.33 4.27
N ASN A 41 -14.50 0.42 3.18
CA ASN A 41 -13.57 1.44 2.71
C ASN A 41 -13.40 2.58 3.72
N ASN A 42 -14.49 2.97 4.40
CA ASN A 42 -14.47 4.00 5.43
C ASN A 42 -13.70 3.53 6.68
N LEU A 43 -13.96 2.30 7.12
CA LEU A 43 -13.26 1.68 8.24
C LEU A 43 -11.76 1.55 7.97
N LEU A 44 -11.37 1.02 6.81
CA LEU A 44 -9.96 0.89 6.41
C LEU A 44 -9.27 2.26 6.32
N SER A 45 -9.96 3.29 5.81
CA SER A 45 -9.41 4.65 5.77
C SER A 45 -9.13 5.19 7.17
N LYS A 46 -10.01 4.94 8.14
CA LYS A 46 -9.78 5.30 9.54
C LYS A 46 -8.64 4.49 10.17
N VAL A 47 -8.61 3.16 9.99
CA VAL A 47 -7.55 2.28 10.52
C VAL A 47 -6.17 2.68 9.98
N LEU A 48 -6.08 3.11 8.71
CA LEU A 48 -4.83 3.54 8.09
C LEU A 48 -4.17 4.71 8.83
N THR A 49 -4.96 5.63 9.38
CA THR A 49 -4.45 6.74 10.21
C THR A 49 -3.78 6.22 11.47
N TYR A 50 -4.34 5.18 12.12
CA TYR A 50 -3.77 4.55 13.31
C TYR A 50 -2.52 3.71 13.01
N LEU A 51 -2.38 3.14 11.81
CA LEU A 51 -1.15 2.47 11.37
C LEU A 51 0.05 3.43 11.25
N ARG A 52 -0.21 4.72 11.02
CA ARG A 52 0.81 5.78 10.95
C ARG A 52 1.00 6.52 12.28
N SER A 53 0.38 6.05 13.35
CA SER A 53 0.52 6.66 14.67
C SER A 53 1.97 6.53 15.18
N PRO A 54 2.45 7.50 15.99
CA PRO A 54 3.79 7.44 16.59
C PRO A 54 3.90 6.35 17.67
N ASN A 55 2.79 5.99 18.31
CA ASN A 55 2.75 4.96 19.34
C ASN A 55 2.88 3.55 18.74
N TRP A 56 3.89 2.80 19.18
CA TRP A 56 4.13 1.42 18.74
C TRP A 56 2.90 0.52 18.98
N ASP A 57 2.33 0.60 20.17
CA ASP A 57 1.23 -0.28 20.57
C ASP A 57 -0.03 -0.05 19.73
N THR A 58 -0.33 1.20 19.43
CA THR A 58 -1.45 1.59 18.57
C THR A 58 -1.27 1.02 17.15
N ARG A 59 -0.03 1.00 16.63
CA ARG A 59 0.27 0.37 15.33
C ARG A 59 0.01 -1.15 15.36
N ILE A 60 0.41 -1.83 16.43
CA ILE A 60 0.15 -3.27 16.60
C ILE A 60 -1.34 -3.55 16.68
N ALA A 61 -2.08 -2.77 17.47
CA ALA A 61 -3.53 -2.90 17.60
C ALA A 61 -4.27 -2.62 16.27
N ALA A 62 -3.85 -1.59 15.53
CA ALA A 62 -4.39 -1.30 14.21
C ALA A 62 -4.11 -2.44 13.21
N GLY A 63 -2.93 -3.07 13.26
CA GLY A 63 -2.63 -4.26 12.46
C GLY A 63 -3.55 -5.44 12.77
N GLN A 64 -3.83 -5.68 14.06
CA GLN A 64 -4.81 -6.69 14.49
C GLN A 64 -6.24 -6.36 14.02
N ALA A 65 -6.59 -5.07 13.96
CA ALA A 65 -7.88 -4.64 13.41
C ALA A 65 -7.97 -4.94 11.91
N VAL A 66 -6.91 -4.69 11.13
CA VAL A 66 -6.85 -5.08 9.70
C VAL A 66 -7.01 -6.59 9.55
N GLU A 67 -6.30 -7.39 10.35
CA GLU A 67 -6.41 -8.85 10.33
C GLU A 67 -7.86 -9.32 10.60
N ALA A 68 -8.50 -8.78 11.64
CA ALA A 68 -9.88 -9.11 11.99
C ALA A 68 -10.88 -8.68 10.91
N ILE A 69 -10.65 -7.54 10.26
CA ILE A 69 -11.45 -7.07 9.13
C ILE A 69 -11.31 -8.04 7.95
N VAL A 70 -10.09 -8.35 7.53
CA VAL A 70 -9.82 -9.21 6.36
C VAL A 70 -10.40 -10.62 6.56
N LYS A 71 -10.32 -11.18 7.77
CA LYS A 71 -10.92 -12.49 8.10
C LYS A 71 -12.43 -12.56 7.89
N ASN A 72 -13.13 -11.43 7.90
CA ASN A 72 -14.58 -11.37 7.74
C ASN A 72 -15.02 -11.00 6.30
N ILE A 73 -14.08 -10.74 5.40
CA ILE A 73 -14.36 -10.43 3.99
C ILE A 73 -14.36 -11.76 3.21
N PRO A 74 -15.34 -12.00 2.32
CA PRO A 74 -15.32 -13.18 1.46
C PRO A 74 -14.08 -13.18 0.56
N GLU A 75 -13.56 -14.37 0.30
CA GLU A 75 -12.40 -14.53 -0.58
C GLU A 75 -12.71 -14.00 -1.98
N TRP A 76 -11.80 -13.21 -2.53
CA TRP A 76 -11.90 -12.69 -3.88
C TRP A 76 -11.42 -13.76 -4.86
N ASP A 77 -12.37 -14.47 -5.48
CA ASP A 77 -12.11 -15.45 -6.54
C ASP A 77 -12.67 -14.96 -7.89
N PRO A 78 -11.88 -14.22 -8.69
CA PRO A 78 -12.31 -13.77 -10.00
C PRO A 78 -12.31 -14.97 -10.96
N SER A 79 -13.42 -15.19 -11.67
CA SER A 79 -13.46 -16.24 -12.69
C SER A 79 -12.34 -16.02 -13.72
N PRO A 80 -11.58 -17.06 -14.08
CA PRO A 80 -10.53 -16.92 -15.08
C PRO A 80 -11.20 -16.54 -16.40
N LYS A 81 -11.01 -15.29 -16.84
CA LYS A 81 -11.42 -14.88 -18.18
C LYS A 81 -10.67 -15.76 -19.19
N PRO A 82 -11.36 -16.46 -20.10
CA PRO A 82 -10.72 -17.13 -21.21
C PRO A 82 -9.89 -16.08 -21.96
N LYS A 83 -8.62 -16.39 -22.23
CA LYS A 83 -7.82 -15.59 -23.17
C LYS A 83 -8.42 -15.81 -24.55
N GLU A 84 -9.37 -14.96 -24.95
CA GLU A 84 -9.77 -14.87 -26.34
C GLU A 84 -8.67 -14.11 -27.09
N GLU A 85 -7.98 -14.85 -27.96
CA GLU A 85 -6.99 -14.36 -28.91
C GLU A 85 -7.70 -13.61 -30.05
N SER A 86 -8.12 -12.36 -29.81
CA SER A 86 -8.30 -11.35 -30.86
C SER A 86 -8.86 -10.08 -30.25
N CYS A 87 -8.19 -8.95 -30.50
CA CYS A 87 -8.74 -7.63 -30.82
C CYS A 87 -7.82 -6.54 -30.28
N GLU A 88 -7.20 -5.84 -31.23
CA GLU A 88 -6.54 -4.56 -31.07
C GLU A 88 -7.57 -3.50 -30.64
N ASP A 89 -7.90 -3.41 -29.35
CA ASP A 89 -8.43 -2.19 -28.73
C ASP A 89 -8.39 -2.29 -27.19
N LEU A 90 -7.19 -2.16 -26.61
CA LEU A 90 -7.04 -1.96 -25.17
C LEU A 90 -6.06 -0.81 -24.94
N SER A 91 -6.61 0.27 -24.36
CA SER A 91 -5.95 1.41 -23.73
C SER A 91 -4.44 1.26 -23.44
N PRO A 92 -3.59 2.27 -23.75
CA PRO A 92 -2.13 2.21 -23.57
C PRO A 92 -1.66 2.24 -22.08
N GLU A 93 -2.54 2.05 -21.11
CA GLU A 93 -2.25 2.30 -19.69
C GLU A 93 -1.70 1.10 -18.90
N ASP A 94 -1.72 -0.14 -19.43
CA ASP A 94 -1.12 -1.30 -18.77
C ASP A 94 0.18 -1.75 -19.48
N SER A 95 1.14 -0.85 -19.47
CA SER A 95 2.54 -1.20 -19.78
C SER A 95 3.00 -2.25 -18.78
N SER A 96 3.30 -3.46 -19.26
CA SER A 96 3.88 -4.58 -18.49
C SER A 96 5.21 -4.23 -17.78
N CYS A 97 5.75 -3.03 -17.97
CA CYS A 97 6.96 -2.53 -17.32
C CYS A 97 6.76 -2.11 -15.86
N ASP A 98 5.51 -1.87 -15.40
CA ASP A 98 5.25 -1.44 -14.02
C ASP A 98 5.27 -2.61 -13.01
N ARG A 99 5.30 -3.86 -13.49
CA ARG A 99 5.31 -5.06 -12.63
C ARG A 99 6.74 -5.53 -12.36
N LEU A 100 7.12 -5.58 -11.09
CA LEU A 100 8.38 -6.16 -10.66
C LEU A 100 8.34 -7.68 -10.83
N THR A 101 9.40 -8.27 -11.37
CA THR A 101 9.55 -9.72 -11.53
C THR A 101 10.73 -10.24 -10.71
N PHE A 102 10.53 -11.36 -10.03
CA PHE A 102 11.60 -11.98 -9.23
C PHE A 102 12.79 -12.43 -10.10
N TYR A 103 12.55 -12.84 -11.35
CA TYR A 103 13.61 -13.25 -12.28
C TYR A 103 14.65 -12.16 -12.58
N HIS A 104 14.26 -10.90 -12.50
CA HIS A 104 15.14 -9.76 -12.77
C HIS A 104 15.56 -9.02 -11.50
N PHE A 105 15.22 -9.55 -10.31
CA PHE A 105 15.59 -8.96 -9.03
C PHE A 105 17.05 -9.31 -8.69
N ASP A 106 17.90 -8.30 -8.60
CA ASP A 106 19.33 -8.43 -8.29
C ASP A 106 19.67 -7.68 -6.98
N ILE A 107 19.94 -8.46 -5.93
CA ILE A 107 20.27 -7.95 -4.59
C ILE A 107 21.56 -7.12 -4.64
N SER A 108 22.54 -7.51 -5.45
CA SER A 108 23.82 -6.81 -5.54
C SER A 108 23.65 -5.41 -6.10
N ARG A 109 22.75 -5.23 -7.07
CA ARG A 109 22.39 -3.89 -7.60
C ARG A 109 21.59 -3.09 -6.60
N LEU A 110 20.63 -3.72 -5.92
CA LEU A 110 19.82 -3.07 -4.88
C LEU A 110 20.69 -2.51 -3.76
N LEU A 111 21.69 -3.26 -3.28
CA LEU A 111 22.58 -2.80 -2.22
C LEU A 111 23.53 -1.68 -2.67
N LYS A 112 23.92 -1.64 -3.94
CA LYS A 112 24.83 -0.61 -4.49
C LYS A 112 24.13 0.69 -4.87
N HIS A 113 22.90 0.60 -5.39
CA HIS A 113 22.19 1.73 -6.00
C HIS A 113 20.87 2.07 -5.30
N GLY A 114 20.40 1.23 -4.39
CA GLY A 114 19.19 1.46 -3.63
C GLY A 114 19.35 2.58 -2.59
N ALA A 115 18.27 3.30 -2.33
CA ALA A 115 18.22 4.30 -1.27
C ALA A 115 18.18 3.62 0.11
N SER A 116 18.99 4.09 1.04
CA SER A 116 18.96 3.61 2.44
C SER A 116 17.68 4.09 3.15
N LEU A 117 16.95 3.17 3.76
CA LEU A 117 15.76 3.48 4.58
C LEU A 117 16.19 3.60 6.04
N LEU A 118 16.44 4.84 6.47
CA LEU A 118 16.87 5.16 7.84
C LEU A 118 15.67 5.56 8.71
N GLY A 119 15.81 5.45 10.04
CA GLY A 119 14.74 5.78 11.00
C GLY A 119 14.35 7.26 11.01
N SER A 120 15.31 8.15 10.73
CA SER A 120 15.12 9.58 10.46
C SER A 120 16.22 9.95 9.46
N ALA A 121 15.82 10.37 8.26
CA ALA A 121 16.77 10.70 7.19
C ALA A 121 16.96 12.21 7.03
N GLY A 122 16.31 13.02 7.87
CA GLY A 122 16.33 14.48 7.80
C GLY A 122 15.41 15.06 6.72
N ALA A 123 14.84 14.24 5.84
CA ALA A 123 13.91 14.65 4.79
C ALA A 123 12.55 15.12 5.33
N GLU A 124 12.22 14.79 6.58
CA GLU A 124 11.06 15.35 7.29
C GLU A 124 11.19 16.83 7.64
N PHE A 125 12.40 17.41 7.60
CA PHE A 125 12.67 18.84 7.85
C PHE A 125 12.83 19.65 6.56
N GLU A 126 12.88 18.97 5.41
CA GLU A 126 12.74 19.60 4.11
C GLU A 126 11.26 19.95 3.99
N LEU A 127 10.91 21.19 4.37
CA LEU A 127 9.56 21.75 4.38
C LEU A 127 8.75 21.22 3.19
N GLN A 128 7.97 20.18 3.42
CA GLN A 128 6.92 19.71 2.52
C GLN A 128 5.67 20.54 2.79
N ASP A 129 5.88 21.84 3.02
CA ASP A 129 4.85 22.85 3.06
C ASP A 129 4.53 23.26 1.62
N GLU A 130 3.28 23.57 1.36
CA GLU A 130 2.80 24.21 0.12
C GLU A 130 2.66 23.33 -1.14
N LYS A 131 1.98 22.16 -1.06
CA LYS A 131 1.13 21.61 -2.17
C LYS A 131 0.50 20.23 -1.95
N THR A 132 0.65 19.60 -0.79
CA THR A 132 0.09 18.24 -0.57
C THR A 132 -1.44 18.23 -0.55
N GLY A 133 -2.09 19.39 -0.38
CA GLY A 133 -3.55 19.54 -0.47
C GLY A 133 -4.11 19.85 -1.86
N GLU A 134 -3.29 20.33 -2.81
CA GLU A 134 -3.75 20.76 -4.15
C GLU A 134 -3.56 19.70 -5.25
N MET A 135 -2.71 18.70 -5.02
CA MET A 135 -2.52 17.63 -5.99
C MET A 135 -3.58 16.54 -5.85
N ASP A 136 -4.11 16.11 -6.99
CA ASP A 136 -5.03 14.97 -7.05
C ASP A 136 -4.37 13.70 -6.47
N PRO A 137 -5.08 12.91 -5.63
CA PRO A 137 -4.54 11.71 -5.00
C PRO A 137 -3.96 10.70 -6.00
N LYS A 138 -4.50 10.60 -7.22
CA LYS A 138 -3.98 9.71 -8.26
C LYS A 138 -2.63 10.20 -8.77
N GLU A 139 -2.49 11.51 -8.96
CA GLU A 139 -1.24 12.12 -9.38
C GLU A 139 -0.14 11.95 -8.30
N ARG A 140 -0.51 12.15 -7.03
CA ARG A 140 0.41 11.91 -5.91
C ARG A 140 0.92 10.47 -5.88
N LEU A 141 0.04 9.49 -6.08
CA LEU A 141 0.42 8.08 -6.17
C LEU A 141 1.34 7.80 -7.38
N ALA A 142 1.04 8.38 -8.55
CA ALA A 142 1.88 8.23 -9.73
C ALA A 142 3.30 8.80 -9.51
N ARG A 143 3.42 9.98 -8.88
CA ARG A 143 4.73 10.54 -8.51
C ARG A 143 5.47 9.65 -7.52
N GLN A 144 4.79 9.15 -6.49
CA GLN A 144 5.38 8.22 -5.52
C GLN A 144 5.86 6.92 -6.18
N ARG A 145 5.11 6.35 -7.13
CA ARG A 145 5.55 5.18 -7.92
C ARG A 145 6.84 5.45 -8.71
N LYS A 146 6.91 6.59 -9.41
CA LYS A 146 8.13 6.99 -10.14
C LYS A 146 9.34 7.16 -9.22
N LEU A 147 9.13 7.73 -8.02
CA LEU A 147 10.19 7.86 -7.02
C LEU A 147 10.63 6.50 -6.47
N LEU A 148 9.70 5.57 -6.26
CA LEU A 148 10.01 4.21 -5.79
C LEU A 148 10.90 3.46 -6.79
N GLN A 149 10.58 3.51 -8.10
CA GLN A 149 11.41 2.86 -9.13
C GLN A 149 12.87 3.37 -9.13
N LYS A 150 13.06 4.68 -8.86
CA LYS A 150 14.38 5.29 -8.68
C LYS A 150 15.07 4.80 -7.40
N LYS A 151 14.36 4.83 -6.27
CA LYS A 151 14.89 4.44 -4.95
C LYS A 151 15.26 2.96 -4.84
N VAL A 152 14.60 2.07 -5.60
CA VAL A 152 14.92 0.63 -5.62
C VAL A 152 16.11 0.31 -6.53
N GLY A 153 16.61 1.27 -7.31
CA GLY A 153 17.73 1.06 -8.24
C GLY A 153 17.35 0.33 -9.54
N SER A 154 16.06 0.03 -9.76
CA SER A 154 15.56 -0.67 -10.95
C SER A 154 15.53 0.19 -12.23
N GLY A 155 15.67 1.52 -12.11
CA GLY A 155 15.65 2.44 -13.26
C GLY A 155 16.78 2.29 -14.27
N TYR A 156 17.82 1.48 -13.98
CA TYR A 156 19.00 1.34 -14.84
C TYR A 156 18.98 0.09 -15.75
N GLY A 157 18.01 -0.81 -15.59
CA GLY A 157 18.05 -2.14 -16.23
C GLY A 157 17.13 -2.34 -17.43
N CYS A 158 16.03 -1.59 -17.55
CA CYS A 158 15.00 -1.90 -18.55
C CYS A 158 15.28 -1.33 -19.96
N CYS A 159 16.21 -0.38 -20.09
CA CYS A 159 16.47 0.30 -21.37
C CYS A 159 17.67 -0.24 -22.17
N TYR A 160 18.49 -1.15 -21.63
CA TYR A 160 19.75 -1.59 -22.26
C TYR A 160 19.76 -3.05 -22.72
N ARG A 161 18.66 -3.55 -23.28
CA ARG A 161 18.66 -4.90 -23.89
C ARG A 161 17.91 -5.02 -25.21
N HIS A 162 17.97 -3.96 -26.03
CA HIS A 162 17.76 -4.06 -27.47
C HIS A 162 19.00 -3.54 -28.19
N GLY A 163 20.05 -4.35 -28.20
CA GLY A 163 21.25 -4.12 -28.98
C GLY A 163 21.94 -5.46 -29.16
N TYR A 164 22.06 -5.89 -30.41
CA TYR A 164 22.75 -7.08 -30.90
C TYR A 164 21.99 -8.41 -30.81
N ARG A 165 21.12 -8.63 -31.79
CA ARG A 165 20.89 -9.98 -32.34
C ARG A 165 21.02 -9.94 -33.86
N GLY A 166 22.13 -10.49 -34.36
CA GLY A 166 22.22 -11.18 -35.65
C GLY A 166 22.31 -10.33 -36.92
N ALA A 167 23.52 -10.18 -37.43
CA ALA A 167 23.77 -10.21 -38.87
C ALA A 167 25.13 -10.91 -39.09
N VAL A 168 25.09 -12.24 -39.07
CA VAL A 168 26.11 -13.08 -39.70
C VAL A 168 25.48 -13.57 -40.99
N GLN A 169 25.94 -13.03 -42.10
CA GLN A 169 26.02 -13.69 -43.41
C GLN A 169 27.05 -12.95 -44.25
#